data_AF-A0A924UJ93-F1
#
_entry.id   AF-A0A924UJ93-F1
#
_cell.length_a   1.000
_cell.length_b   1.000
_cell.length_c   1.000
_cell.angle_alpha   90.00
_cell.angle_beta   90.00
_cell.angle_gamma   90.00
#
_symmetry.space_group_name_H-M   'P 1'
#
loop_
_entity.id
_entity.type
_entity.pdbx_description
1 polymer ?
#
loop_
_entity_poly.entity_id
_entity_poly.type
_entity_poly.pdbx_seq_one_letter_code
_entity_poly.pdbx_strand_id
1 'polypeptide(L)'
;MILLVTPFLLQAIAMFFDEFYFHFRRELKTWERLGHPLDTFSVLICYFYLYTHSYSEMNLKVFIALAAFSCLFITKDEWVHKDVASAHENWLHAVLFILHPLCFLAAALVWRDNLIPHFILIQAVVLFLFMTYQILYWSIPWKKRLNP
;
A
#
# COMPACT_ATOMS: atom_id res chain seq x y z
N MET A 1 -21.66 -2.99 -3.80
CA MET A 1 -20.47 -3.80 -4.18
C MET A 1 -19.49 -3.01 -5.03
N ILE A 2 -19.88 -2.48 -6.21
CA ILE A 2 -18.98 -1.71 -7.09
C ILE A 2 -18.27 -0.58 -6.33
N LEU A 3 -19.02 0.26 -5.59
CA LEU A 3 -18.47 1.37 -4.81
C LEU A 3 -17.42 0.94 -3.76
N LEU A 4 -17.50 -0.28 -3.23
CA LEU A 4 -16.53 -0.79 -2.23
C LEU A 4 -15.25 -1.31 -2.89
N VAL A 5 -15.32 -1.73 -4.15
CA VAL A 5 -14.16 -2.22 -4.91
C VAL A 5 -13.45 -1.07 -5.64
N THR A 6 -14.16 0.02 -5.94
CA THR A 6 -13.61 1.18 -6.65
C THR A 6 -12.33 1.76 -6.02
N PRO A 7 -12.24 2.00 -4.69
CA PRO A 7 -11.01 2.52 -4.08
C PRO A 7 -9.80 1.62 -4.35
N PHE A 8 -9.99 0.31 -4.26
CA PHE A 8 -8.94 -0.69 -4.51
C PHE A 8 -8.46 -0.68 -5.94
N LEU A 9 -9.39 -0.61 -6.91
CA LEU A 9 -9.03 -0.54 -8.33
C LEU A 9 -8.27 0.74 -8.66
N LEU A 10 -8.74 1.88 -8.14
CA LEU A 10 -8.07 3.16 -8.34
C LEU A 10 -6.69 3.16 -7.67
N GLN A 11 -6.56 2.60 -6.46
CA GLN A 11 -5.28 2.49 -5.77
C GLN A 11 -4.32 1.57 -6.54
N ALA A 12 -4.79 0.42 -7.03
CA ALA A 12 -3.97 -0.49 -7.81
C ALA A 12 -3.46 0.16 -9.11
N ILE A 13 -4.30 0.91 -9.81
CA ILE A 13 -3.90 1.65 -11.01
C ILE A 13 -2.87 2.73 -10.66
N ALA A 14 -3.12 3.51 -9.62
CA ALA A 14 -2.20 4.57 -9.19
C ALA A 14 -0.85 3.98 -8.75
N MET A 15 -0.85 2.93 -7.92
CA MET A 15 0.39 2.24 -7.52
C MET A 15 1.12 1.61 -8.72
N PHE A 16 0.40 1.14 -9.74
CA PHE A 16 1.03 0.62 -10.95
C PHE A 16 1.81 1.71 -11.68
N PHE A 17 1.25 2.91 -11.85
CA PHE A 17 1.97 4.03 -12.46
C PHE A 17 3.13 4.51 -11.58
N ASP A 18 2.94 4.56 -10.27
CA ASP A 18 3.99 4.92 -9.33
C ASP A 18 5.20 3.97 -9.45
N GLU A 19 4.93 2.68 -9.33
CA GLU A 19 5.95 1.64 -9.32
C GLU A 19 6.59 1.42 -10.68
N PHE A 20 5.81 1.24 -11.75
CA PHE A 20 6.35 0.80 -13.04
C PHE A 20 6.68 1.94 -14.02
N TYR A 21 6.22 3.16 -13.74
CA TYR A 21 6.59 4.33 -14.56
C TYR A 21 7.54 5.27 -13.81
N PHE A 22 7.16 5.79 -12.65
CA PHE A 22 7.98 6.76 -11.93
C PHE A 22 9.22 6.12 -11.31
N HIS A 23 9.07 5.10 -10.47
CA HIS A 23 10.22 4.44 -9.82
C HIS A 23 11.18 3.79 -10.82
N PHE A 24 10.68 3.20 -11.91
CA PHE A 24 11.55 2.64 -12.97
C PHE A 24 12.38 3.72 -13.67
N ARG A 25 11.79 4.89 -13.92
CA ARG A 25 12.45 5.97 -14.66
C ARG A 25 13.52 6.67 -13.82
N ARG A 26 13.24 6.96 -12.54
CA ARG A 26 14.17 7.70 -11.66
C ARG A 26 15.07 6.81 -10.82
N GLU A 27 14.76 5.53 -10.74
CA GLU A 27 15.32 4.56 -9.79
C GLU A 27 15.04 4.90 -8.31
N LEU A 28 14.91 3.87 -7.48
CA LEU A 28 14.66 4.04 -6.05
C LEU A 28 15.94 4.31 -5.27
N LYS A 29 15.91 5.31 -4.39
CA LYS A 29 16.97 5.57 -3.42
C LYS A 29 16.93 4.54 -2.28
N THR A 30 18.04 4.38 -1.57
CA THR A 30 18.18 3.37 -0.49
C THR A 30 17.09 3.48 0.58
N TRP A 31 16.66 4.70 0.94
CA TRP A 31 15.59 4.93 1.91
C TRP A 31 14.26 4.32 1.44
N GLU A 32 13.87 4.62 0.22
CA GLU A 32 12.61 4.16 -0.38
C GLU A 32 12.60 2.64 -0.60
N ARG A 33 13.75 2.03 -0.90
CA ARG A 33 13.90 0.57 -1.03
C ARG A 33 13.56 -0.19 0.27
N LEU A 34 13.79 0.43 1.42
CA LEU A 34 13.41 -0.10 2.72
C LEU A 34 12.02 0.39 3.15
N GLY A 35 11.71 1.66 2.86
CA GLY A 35 10.43 2.29 3.18
C GLY A 35 9.27 1.55 2.55
N HIS A 36 9.29 1.34 1.22
CA HIS A 36 8.14 0.81 0.49
C HIS A 36 7.73 -0.60 0.95
N PRO A 37 8.65 -1.57 1.19
CA PRO A 37 8.27 -2.83 1.81
C PRO A 37 7.63 -2.68 3.19
N LEU A 38 8.11 -1.74 4.02
CA LEU A 38 7.53 -1.48 5.34
C LEU A 38 6.13 -0.86 5.24
N ASP A 39 5.89 -0.01 4.23
CA ASP A 39 4.57 0.54 3.96
C ASP A 39 3.60 -0.58 3.58
N THR A 40 3.97 -1.41 2.60
CA THR A 40 3.15 -2.57 2.19
C THR A 40 2.93 -3.53 3.36
N PHE A 41 3.95 -3.75 4.20
CA PHE A 41 3.82 -4.57 5.40
C PHE A 41 2.83 -3.99 6.42
N SER A 42 2.83 -2.67 6.62
CA SER A 42 1.86 -2.01 7.51
C SER A 42 0.41 -2.22 7.03
N VAL A 43 0.18 -2.20 5.72
CA VAL A 43 -1.12 -2.51 5.12
C VAL A 43 -1.43 -4.00 5.29
N LEU A 44 -0.48 -4.89 4.99
CA LEU A 44 -0.65 -6.33 5.12
C LEU A 44 -1.09 -6.74 6.53
N ILE A 45 -0.53 -6.12 7.57
CA ILE A 45 -0.97 -6.32 8.97
C ILE A 45 -2.45 -5.99 9.13
N CYS A 46 -2.92 -4.88 8.56
CA CYS A 46 -4.32 -4.48 8.64
C CYS A 46 -5.25 -5.52 7.99
N TYR A 47 -4.90 -6.01 6.79
CA TYR A 47 -5.73 -6.99 6.07
C TYR A 47 -5.66 -8.38 6.71
N PHE A 48 -4.49 -8.78 7.20
CA PHE A 48 -4.33 -10.02 7.95
C PHE A 48 -5.14 -9.99 9.25
N TYR A 49 -5.18 -8.84 9.93
CA TYR A 49 -6.01 -8.65 11.12
C TYR A 49 -7.50 -8.84 10.81
N LEU A 50 -8.01 -8.17 9.76
CA LEU A 50 -9.40 -8.34 9.30
C LEU A 50 -9.72 -9.80 8.91
N TYR A 51 -8.77 -10.51 8.30
CA TYR A 51 -8.97 -11.91 7.90
C TYR A 51 -9.04 -12.87 9.10
N THR A 52 -8.25 -12.62 10.15
CA THR A 52 -8.09 -13.53 11.29
C THR A 52 -9.05 -13.28 12.44
N HIS A 53 -9.70 -12.11 12.48
CA HIS A 53 -10.60 -11.70 13.55
C HIS A 53 -12.02 -11.50 13.04
N SER A 54 -13.02 -11.95 13.80
CA SER A 54 -14.42 -11.65 13.51
C SER A 54 -14.79 -10.22 13.88
N TYR A 55 -15.85 -9.70 13.27
CA TYR A 55 -16.33 -8.34 13.58
C TYR A 55 -16.78 -8.24 15.04
N SER A 56 -16.24 -7.25 15.75
CA SER A 56 -16.67 -6.80 17.08
C SER A 56 -16.24 -5.35 17.30
N GLU A 57 -16.89 -4.64 18.24
CA GLU A 57 -16.54 -3.26 18.59
C GLU A 57 -15.07 -3.10 19.02
N MET A 58 -14.53 -4.08 19.75
CA MET A 58 -13.12 -4.06 20.15
C MET A 58 -12.20 -4.24 18.94
N ASN A 59 -12.48 -5.22 18.08
CA ASN A 59 -11.65 -5.48 16.91
C ASN A 59 -11.72 -4.32 15.90
N LEU A 60 -12.87 -3.64 15.79
CA LEU A 60 -13.00 -2.42 14.99
C LEU A 60 -12.09 -1.31 15.50
N LYS A 61 -12.01 -1.08 16.83
CA LYS A 61 -11.10 -0.07 17.41
C LYS A 61 -9.64 -0.41 17.14
N VAL A 62 -9.25 -1.68 17.28
CA VAL A 62 -7.89 -2.14 16.96
C VAL A 62 -7.58 -1.92 15.48
N PHE A 63 -8.50 -2.30 14.58
CA PHE A 63 -8.34 -2.08 13.16
C PHE A 63 -8.19 -0.59 12.81
N ILE A 64 -9.01 0.28 13.41
CA ILE A 64 -8.90 1.74 13.21
C ILE A 64 -7.53 2.25 13.66
N ALA A 65 -7.01 1.76 14.80
CA ALA A 65 -5.68 2.15 15.27
C ALA A 65 -4.56 1.69 14.31
N LEU A 66 -4.64 0.45 13.80
CA LEU A 66 -3.71 -0.08 12.80
C LEU A 66 -3.78 0.69 11.48
N ALA A 67 -4.97 0.96 10.98
CA ALA A 67 -5.20 1.73 9.75
C ALA A 67 -4.69 3.17 9.89
N ALA A 68 -4.98 3.84 11.01
CA ALA A 68 -4.48 5.18 11.29
C ALA A 68 -2.95 5.21 11.37
N PHE A 69 -2.34 4.21 12.04
CA PHE A 69 -0.89 4.06 12.05
C PHE A 69 -0.34 3.89 10.63
N SER A 70 -0.92 3.01 9.81
CA SER A 70 -0.48 2.81 8.42
C SER A 70 -0.62 4.10 7.59
N CYS A 71 -1.73 4.83 7.71
CA CYS A 71 -1.93 6.12 7.04
C CYS A 71 -0.86 7.16 7.44
N LEU A 72 -0.50 7.24 8.71
CA LEU A 72 0.55 8.15 9.18
C LEU A 72 1.94 7.66 8.74
N PHE A 73 2.16 6.35 8.78
CA PHE A 73 3.46 5.75 8.47
C PHE A 73 3.91 6.06 7.05
N ILE A 74 3.02 5.93 6.05
CA ILE A 74 3.35 6.22 4.65
C ILE A 74 3.73 7.69 4.41
N THR A 75 3.32 8.63 5.27
CA THR A 75 3.70 10.04 5.11
C THR A 75 5.19 10.31 5.32
N LYS A 76 5.93 9.35 5.92
CA LYS A 76 7.38 9.44 6.10
C LYS A 76 8.14 9.63 4.78
N ASP A 77 7.58 9.16 3.66
CA ASP A 77 8.27 9.19 2.38
C ASP A 77 8.27 10.59 1.75
N GLU A 78 7.36 11.47 2.18
CA GLU A 78 7.31 12.87 1.73
C GLU A 78 8.57 13.66 2.05
N TRP A 79 9.31 13.24 3.09
CA TRP A 79 10.59 13.85 3.43
C TRP A 79 11.65 13.63 2.36
N VAL A 80 11.52 12.56 1.58
CA VAL A 80 12.41 12.24 0.45
C VAL A 80 11.78 12.71 -0.87
N HIS A 81 10.47 12.49 -1.08
CA HIS A 81 9.78 12.83 -2.32
C HIS A 81 9.87 14.33 -2.65
N LYS A 82 9.84 15.22 -1.66
CA LYS A 82 10.03 16.66 -1.89
C LYS A 82 11.31 17.01 -2.66
N ASP A 83 12.35 16.18 -2.57
CA ASP A 83 13.67 16.42 -3.15
C ASP A 83 13.89 15.67 -4.48
N VAL A 84 13.07 14.66 -4.79
CA VAL A 84 13.29 13.74 -5.93
C VAL A 84 12.12 13.57 -6.86
N ALA A 85 10.90 13.73 -6.35
CA ALA A 85 9.70 13.45 -7.10
C ALA A 85 9.36 14.62 -8.02
N SER A 86 8.96 14.29 -9.24
CA SER A 86 8.41 15.30 -10.15
C SER A 86 7.05 15.80 -9.65
N ALA A 87 6.59 16.95 -10.14
CA ALA A 87 5.25 17.46 -9.79
C ALA A 87 4.12 16.46 -10.09
N HIS A 88 4.25 15.68 -11.17
CA HIS A 88 3.28 14.65 -11.55
C HIS A 88 3.29 13.46 -10.60
N GLU A 89 4.47 13.07 -10.11
CA GLU A 89 4.65 12.00 -9.13
C GLU A 89 4.07 12.41 -7.76
N ASN A 90 4.38 13.63 -7.29
CA ASN A 90 3.80 14.17 -6.07
C ASN A 90 2.26 14.26 -6.15
N TRP A 91 1.71 14.62 -7.31
CA TRP A 91 0.25 14.59 -7.51
C TRP A 91 -0.32 13.17 -7.40
N LEU A 92 0.36 12.17 -7.97
CA LEU A 92 -0.03 10.77 -7.85
C LEU A 92 0.03 10.29 -6.39
N HIS A 93 1.07 10.68 -5.64
CA HIS A 93 1.18 10.38 -4.21
C HIS A 93 0.06 11.02 -3.40
N ALA A 94 -0.33 12.26 -3.69
CA ALA A 94 -1.49 12.88 -3.06
C ALA A 94 -2.80 12.10 -3.33
N VAL A 95 -2.98 11.59 -4.55
CA VAL A 95 -4.11 10.71 -4.89
C VAL A 95 -4.04 9.40 -4.08
N LEU A 96 -2.86 8.78 -4.00
CA LEU A 96 -2.64 7.57 -3.20
C LEU A 96 -2.93 7.79 -1.71
N PHE A 97 -2.55 8.93 -1.13
CA PHE A 97 -2.88 9.29 0.25
C PHE A 97 -4.36 9.44 0.52
N ILE A 98 -5.16 9.87 -0.47
CA ILE A 98 -6.62 9.90 -0.36
C ILE A 98 -7.20 8.49 -0.47
N LEU A 99 -6.70 7.69 -1.41
CA LEU A 99 -7.20 6.34 -1.66
C LEU A 99 -6.90 5.37 -0.51
N HIS A 100 -5.76 5.52 0.16
CA HIS A 100 -5.32 4.64 1.24
C HIS A 100 -6.34 4.48 2.39
N PRO A 101 -6.79 5.56 3.06
CA PRO A 101 -7.83 5.46 4.09
C PRO A 101 -9.19 5.02 3.51
N LEU A 102 -9.50 5.33 2.25
CA LEU A 102 -10.73 4.87 1.59
C LEU A 102 -10.73 3.35 1.36
N CYS A 103 -9.58 2.76 1.01
CA CYS A 103 -9.41 1.31 0.92
C CYS A 103 -9.61 0.64 2.28
N PHE A 104 -9.08 1.22 3.37
CA PHE A 104 -9.33 0.69 4.72
C PHE A 104 -10.80 0.79 5.13
N LEU A 105 -11.47 1.92 4.83
CA LEU A 105 -12.89 2.07 5.09
C LEU A 105 -13.72 1.02 4.34
N ALA A 106 -13.44 0.84 3.04
CA ALA A 106 -14.11 -0.16 2.24
C ALA A 106 -13.83 -1.59 2.73
N ALA A 107 -12.58 -1.89 3.14
CA ALA A 107 -12.22 -3.17 3.75
C ALA A 107 -13.00 -3.45 5.03
N ALA A 108 -13.14 -2.45 5.92
CA ALA A 108 -13.92 -2.57 7.14
C ALA A 108 -15.40 -2.86 6.87
N LEU A 109 -15.99 -2.22 5.86
CA LEU A 109 -17.39 -2.47 5.47
C LEU A 109 -17.57 -3.86 4.86
N VAL A 110 -16.64 -4.30 4.00
CA VAL A 110 -16.65 -5.67 3.45
C VAL A 110 -16.52 -6.71 4.56
N TRP A 111 -15.65 -6.45 5.55
CA TRP A 111 -15.42 -7.32 6.70
C TRP A 111 -16.62 -7.38 7.65
N ARG A 112 -17.19 -6.24 8.04
CA ARG A 112 -18.35 -6.16 8.95
C ARG A 112 -19.54 -6.96 8.45
N ASP A 113 -19.88 -6.75 7.19
CA ASP A 113 -21.10 -7.27 6.59
C ASP A 113 -20.85 -8.58 5.79
N ASN A 114 -19.60 -9.07 5.79
CA ASN A 114 -19.14 -10.24 5.03
C ASN A 114 -19.60 -10.25 3.55
N LEU A 115 -19.54 -9.08 2.90
CA LEU A 115 -20.22 -8.83 1.61
C LEU A 115 -19.55 -9.54 0.43
N ILE A 116 -18.24 -9.75 0.50
CA ILE A 116 -17.44 -10.33 -0.58
C ILE A 116 -16.54 -11.41 0.05
N PRO A 117 -16.99 -12.68 0.08
CA PRO A 117 -16.20 -13.76 0.63
C PRO A 117 -14.80 -13.82 -0.01
N HIS A 118 -13.80 -14.12 0.80
CA HIS A 118 -12.39 -14.19 0.40
C HIS A 118 -11.75 -12.89 -0.10
N PHE A 119 -12.46 -11.77 -0.24
CA PHE A 119 -11.89 -10.53 -0.76
C PHE A 119 -10.70 -10.05 0.07
N ILE A 120 -10.83 -10.02 1.40
CA ILE A 120 -9.76 -9.61 2.32
C ILE A 120 -8.53 -10.52 2.18
N LEU A 121 -8.75 -11.84 2.04
CA LEU A 121 -7.67 -12.81 1.83
C LEU A 121 -6.97 -12.57 0.49
N ILE A 122 -7.72 -12.35 -0.58
CA ILE A 122 -7.16 -12.04 -1.91
C ILE A 122 -6.31 -10.77 -1.84
N GLN A 123 -6.81 -9.71 -1.18
CA GLN A 123 -6.03 -8.48 -1.00
C GLN A 123 -4.76 -8.73 -0.20
N ALA A 124 -4.82 -9.50 0.89
CA ALA A 124 -3.63 -9.87 1.67
C ALA A 124 -2.60 -10.63 0.83
N VAL A 125 -3.04 -11.57 -0.01
CA VAL A 125 -2.17 -12.32 -0.93
C VAL A 125 -1.53 -11.38 -1.96
N VAL A 126 -2.31 -10.50 -2.59
CA VAL A 126 -1.79 -9.52 -3.57
C VAL A 126 -0.76 -8.60 -2.92
N LEU A 127 -1.03 -8.08 -1.72
CA LEU A 127 -0.09 -7.23 -0.97
C LEU A 127 1.19 -7.99 -0.61
N PHE A 128 1.08 -9.26 -0.19
CA PHE A 128 2.25 -10.09 0.10
C PHE A 128 3.11 -10.33 -1.15
N LEU A 129 2.49 -10.64 -2.30
CA LEU A 129 3.20 -10.78 -3.57
C LEU A 129 3.86 -9.47 -4.00
N PHE A 130 3.17 -8.34 -3.84
CA PHE A 130 3.71 -7.02 -4.16
C PHE A 130 4.89 -6.64 -3.27
N MET A 131 4.79 -6.85 -1.95
CA MET A 131 5.89 -6.66 -1.01
C MET A 131 7.10 -7.52 -1.36
N THR A 132 6.86 -8.80 -1.70
CA THR A 132 7.91 -9.73 -2.13
C THR A 132 8.59 -9.23 -3.40
N TYR A 133 7.82 -8.76 -4.37
CA TYR A 133 8.33 -8.11 -5.56
C TYR A 133 9.19 -6.89 -5.22
N GLN A 134 8.73 -5.98 -4.36
CA GLN A 134 9.47 -4.78 -3.96
C GLN A 134 10.83 -5.15 -3.33
N ILE A 135 10.83 -6.11 -2.42
CA ILE A 135 12.05 -6.60 -1.76
C ILE A 135 13.00 -7.19 -2.80
N LEU A 136 12.53 -8.16 -3.60
CA LEU A 136 13.39 -8.86 -4.55
C LEU A 136 13.92 -7.91 -5.62
N TYR A 137 13.05 -7.15 -6.28
CA TYR A 137 13.41 -6.33 -7.43
C TYR A 137 14.33 -5.15 -7.05
N TRP A 138 14.05 -4.46 -5.93
CA TRP A 138 14.77 -3.24 -5.58
C TRP A 138 15.90 -3.44 -4.57
N SER A 139 15.85 -4.48 -3.74
CA SER A 139 16.88 -4.72 -2.72
C SER A 139 18.02 -5.61 -3.20
N ILE A 140 17.82 -6.41 -4.26
CA ILE A 140 18.89 -7.30 -4.73
C ILE A 140 19.88 -6.54 -5.64
N PRO A 141 21.21 -6.63 -5.39
CA PRO A 141 22.21 -5.74 -6.01
C PRO A 141 22.44 -5.86 -7.53
N TRP A 142 21.67 -6.65 -8.27
CA TRP A 142 21.94 -6.92 -9.70
C TRP A 142 21.99 -5.64 -10.57
N LYS A 143 21.28 -4.57 -10.20
CA LYS A 143 21.33 -3.28 -10.91
C LYS A 143 22.64 -2.49 -10.70
N LYS A 144 23.40 -2.75 -9.63
CA LYS A 144 24.71 -2.08 -9.42
C LYS A 144 25.82 -2.60 -10.34
N ARG A 145 25.61 -3.70 -11.07
CA ARG A 145 26.64 -4.33 -11.93
C ARG A 145 26.54 -3.98 -13.42
N LEU A 146 25.54 -3.21 -13.85
CA LEU A 146 25.30 -2.92 -15.29
C LEU A 146 25.55 -1.47 -15.70
N ASN A 147 25.93 -0.60 -14.77
CA ASN A 147 26.45 0.73 -15.10
C ASN A 147 27.96 0.73 -14.81
N PRO A 148 28.82 0.58 -15.84
CA PRO A 148 30.27 0.76 -15.71
C PRO A 148 30.64 2.19 -15.32
#